data_AF-A0A2I0XDI1-F1
#
_entry.id   AF-A0A2I0XDI1-F1
#
_cell.length_a   1.000
_cell.length_b   1.000
_cell.length_c   1.000
_cell.angle_alpha   90.00
_cell.angle_beta   90.00
_cell.angle_gamma   90.00
#
_symmetry.space_group_name_H-M   'P 1'
#
loop_
_entity.id
_entity.type
_entity.pdbx_description
1 polymer ?
#
loop_
_entity_poly.entity_id
_entity_poly.type
_entity_poly.pdbx_seq_one_letter_code
_entity_poly.pdbx_strand_id
1 'polypeptide(L)'
;MEEFIALTKWYFGGRIYDVKCLIRRCDGLYGGLEKVAEKLDVKRAEGKAHQAGSDSLLTCEVFLRMKKIYFGPADDGKERKMPFEGLIFGLNS
;
A
#
# COMPACT_ATOMS: atom_id res chain seq x y z
N MET A 1 1.42 3.98 -22.76
CA MET A 1 1.28 3.91 -21.28
C MET A 1 -0.12 3.48 -20.88
N GLU A 2 -1.17 4.05 -21.50
CA GLU A 2 -2.57 3.68 -21.21
C GLU A 2 -2.86 2.19 -21.42
N GLU A 3 -2.35 1.59 -22.50
CA GLU A 3 -2.48 0.16 -22.77
C GLU A 3 -1.88 -0.72 -21.66
N PHE A 4 -0.69 -0.36 -21.16
CA PHE A 4 -0.06 -1.07 -20.04
C PHE A 4 -0.91 -1.01 -18.77
N ILE A 5 -1.50 0.15 -18.46
CA ILE A 5 -2.39 0.31 -17.30
C ILE A 5 -3.70 -0.47 -17.50
N ALA A 6 -4.24 -0.47 -18.72
CA ALA A 6 -5.44 -1.23 -19.06
C ALA A 6 -5.22 -2.73 -18.88
N LEU A 7 -4.11 -3.27 -19.42
CA LEU A 7 -3.72 -4.67 -19.24
C LEU A 7 -3.48 -5.01 -17.77
N THR A 8 -2.82 -4.13 -17.03
CA THR A 8 -2.59 -4.32 -15.58
C THR A 8 -3.92 -4.46 -14.83
N LYS A 9 -4.88 -3.57 -15.08
CA LYS A 9 -6.22 -3.66 -14.48
C LYS A 9 -6.99 -4.90 -14.95
N TRP A 10 -6.76 -5.35 -16.17
CA TRP A 10 -7.37 -6.57 -16.71
C TRP A 10 -6.84 -7.83 -16.02
N TYR A 11 -5.52 -7.97 -15.90
CA TYR A 11 -4.88 -9.16 -15.32
C TYR A 11 -5.01 -9.24 -13.78
N PHE A 12 -4.82 -8.13 -13.08
CA PHE A 12 -4.76 -8.10 -11.62
C PHE A 12 -6.07 -7.60 -10.97
N GLY A 13 -7.07 -7.27 -11.80
CA GLY A 13 -8.32 -6.66 -11.38
C GLY A 13 -8.19 -5.17 -11.10
N GLY A 14 -9.32 -4.48 -10.92
CA GLY A 14 -9.33 -3.05 -10.61
C GLY A 14 -8.77 -2.71 -9.22
N ARG A 15 -8.77 -3.68 -8.29
CA ARG A 15 -8.42 -3.49 -6.87
C ARG A 15 -6.92 -3.61 -6.61
N ILE A 16 -6.12 -2.82 -7.32
CA ILE A 16 -4.68 -2.72 -7.11
C ILE A 16 -4.41 -1.53 -6.19
N TYR A 17 -3.63 -1.75 -5.13
CA TYR A 17 -3.23 -0.71 -4.19
C TYR A 17 -1.72 -0.70 -4.05
N ASP A 18 -1.10 0.31 -4.63
CA ASP A 18 0.32 0.57 -4.42
C ASP A 18 0.52 1.27 -3.06
N VAL A 19 1.22 0.61 -2.14
CA VAL A 19 1.55 1.16 -0.80
C VAL A 19 2.26 2.52 -0.92
N LYS A 20 3.09 2.72 -1.95
CA LYS A 20 3.77 3.98 -2.19
C LYS A 20 2.82 5.10 -2.58
N CYS A 21 1.75 4.79 -3.32
CA CYS A 21 0.67 5.74 -3.59
C CYS A 21 -0.08 6.08 -2.30
N LEU A 22 -0.43 5.08 -1.49
CA LEU A 22 -1.15 5.28 -0.23
C LEU A 22 -0.38 6.17 0.76
N ILE A 23 0.95 6.00 0.85
CA ILE A 23 1.81 6.82 1.73
C ILE A 23 1.62 8.32 1.48
N ARG A 24 1.33 8.76 0.25
CA ARG A 24 1.12 10.18 -0.09
C ARG A 24 -0.11 10.81 0.61
N ARG A 25 -1.00 10.01 1.21
CA ARG A 25 -2.18 10.47 1.97
C ARG A 25 -2.07 10.24 3.48
N CYS A 26 -0.92 9.76 3.96
CA CYS A 26 -0.70 9.44 5.35
C CYS A 26 0.34 10.39 5.94
N ASP A 27 -0.13 11.34 6.75
CA ASP A 27 0.76 12.32 7.39
C ASP A 27 1.83 11.63 8.23
N GLY A 28 3.08 12.08 8.08
CA GLY A 28 4.23 11.53 8.81
C GLY A 28 4.82 10.23 8.24
N LEU A 29 4.25 9.65 7.18
CA LEU A 29 4.84 8.50 6.48
C LEU A 29 5.64 8.93 5.25
N TYR A 30 6.88 8.47 5.14
CA TYR A 30 7.78 8.75 4.01
C TYR A 30 8.95 7.76 3.97
N GLY A 31 9.60 7.65 2.82
CA GLY A 31 10.75 6.75 2.60
C GLY A 31 10.39 5.42 1.93
N GLY A 32 11.29 4.45 2.03
CA GLY A 32 11.10 3.08 1.53
C GLY A 32 10.30 2.19 2.48
N LEU A 33 10.07 0.94 2.08
CA LEU A 33 9.24 -0.02 2.82
C LEU A 33 9.68 -0.18 4.29
N GLU A 34 10.98 -0.34 4.54
CA GLU A 34 11.53 -0.52 5.90
C GLU A 34 11.19 0.65 6.83
N LYS A 35 11.44 1.87 6.35
CA LYS A 35 11.18 3.09 7.14
C LYS A 35 9.70 3.26 7.44
N VAL A 36 8.84 2.87 6.50
CA VAL A 36 7.39 2.93 6.67
C VAL A 36 6.93 1.86 7.66
N ALA A 37 7.47 0.64 7.58
CA ALA A 37 7.20 -0.43 8.54
C ALA A 37 7.59 -0.02 9.97
N GLU A 38 8.80 0.55 10.14
CA GLU A 38 9.27 1.08 11.42
C GLU A 38 8.31 2.15 11.98
N LYS A 39 7.89 3.12 11.15
CA LYS A 39 6.95 4.18 11.56
C LYS A 39 5.57 3.66 11.94
N LEU A 40 5.18 2.50 11.43
CA LEU A 40 3.89 1.87 11.70
C LEU A 40 3.95 0.82 12.82
N ASP A 41 5.13 0.63 13.42
CA ASP A 41 5.44 -0.43 14.39
C ASP A 41 5.11 -1.83 13.83
N VAL A 42 5.45 -2.06 12.56
CA VAL A 42 5.34 -3.36 11.89
C VAL A 42 6.74 -3.95 11.80
N LYS A 43 6.92 -5.13 12.40
CA LYS A 43 8.19 -5.85 12.38
C LYS A 43 8.16 -6.92 11.30
N ARG A 44 9.26 -7.06 10.56
CA ARG A 44 9.45 -8.15 9.61
C ARG A 44 9.35 -9.49 10.33
N ALA A 45 8.36 -10.29 9.94
CA ALA A 45 8.09 -11.58 10.57
C ALA A 45 9.24 -12.58 10.36
N GLU A 46 9.64 -12.81 9.10
CA GLU A 46 10.71 -13.75 8.75
C GLU A 46 11.45 -13.32 7.47
N GLY A 47 12.69 -13.81 7.33
CA GLY A 47 13.55 -13.54 6.17
C GLY A 47 14.39 -12.27 6.29
N LYS A 48 15.06 -11.89 5.19
CA LYS A 48 15.92 -10.70 5.11
C LYS A 48 15.31 -9.65 4.20
N ALA A 49 15.60 -8.39 4.48
CA ALA A 49 15.34 -7.30 3.55
C ALA A 49 15.96 -7.59 2.18
N HIS A 50 15.33 -7.07 1.12
CA HIS A 50 15.75 -7.27 -0.27
C HIS A 50 15.57 -8.71 -0.77
N GLN A 51 14.70 -9.50 -0.14
CA GLN A 51 14.21 -10.78 -0.64
C GLN A 51 12.73 -10.67 -0.96
N ALA A 52 12.33 -11.01 -2.19
CA ALA A 52 10.96 -10.81 -2.67
C ALA A 52 9.89 -11.43 -1.77
N GLY A 53 10.12 -12.63 -1.24
CA GLY A 53 9.18 -13.28 -0.32
C GLY A 53 9.01 -12.51 0.99
N SER A 54 10.13 -12.14 1.62
CA SER A 54 10.13 -11.40 2.88
C SER A 54 9.56 -9.99 2.70
N ASP A 55 9.90 -9.30 1.61
CA ASP A 55 9.42 -7.95 1.31
C ASP A 55 7.93 -7.91 0.91
N SER A 56 7.43 -8.95 0.23
CA SER A 56 6.01 -9.04 -0.11
C SER A 56 5.14 -9.27 1.13
N LEU A 57 5.59 -10.08 2.09
CA LEU A 57 4.92 -10.23 3.38
C LEU A 57 4.90 -8.91 4.16
N LEU A 58 6.06 -8.25 4.28
CA LEU A 58 6.15 -6.95 4.96
C LEU A 58 5.25 -5.89 4.29
N THR A 59 5.18 -5.90 2.96
CA THR A 59 4.28 -5.01 2.20
C THR A 59 2.81 -5.27 2.54
N CYS A 60 2.40 -6.54 2.66
CA CYS A 60 1.05 -6.92 3.05
C CYS A 60 0.70 -6.44 4.46
N GLU A 61 1.59 -6.67 5.43
CA GLU A 61 1.39 -6.26 6.82
C GLU A 61 1.31 -4.73 6.96
N VAL A 62 2.19 -4.00 6.27
CA VAL A 62 2.15 -2.53 6.18
C VAL A 62 0.82 -2.06 5.60
N PHE A 63 0.37 -2.65 4.49
CA PHE A 63 -0.91 -2.29 3.88
C PHE A 63 -2.08 -2.48 4.85
N LEU A 64 -2.16 -3.63 5.54
CA LEU A 64 -3.21 -3.91 6.51
C LEU A 64 -3.17 -2.94 7.69
N ARG A 65 -1.97 -2.61 8.19
CA ARG A 65 -1.78 -1.63 9.26
C ARG A 65 -2.22 -0.23 8.83
N MET A 66 -1.85 0.20 7.63
CA MET A 66 -2.28 1.48 7.05
C MET A 66 -3.80 1.52 6.87
N LYS A 67 -4.40 0.46 6.34
CA LYS A 67 -5.85 0.33 6.20
C LYS A 67 -6.55 0.53 7.54
N LYS A 68 -6.03 -0.06 8.62
CA LYS A 68 -6.62 0.09 9.96
C LYS A 68 -6.48 1.50 10.54
N ILE A 69 -5.31 2.14 10.40
CA ILE A 69 -5.03 3.44 11.05
C ILE A 69 -5.62 4.62 10.27
N TYR A 70 -5.45 4.64 8.95
CA TYR A 70 -5.76 5.82 8.12
C TYR A 70 -7.08 5.68 7.36
N PHE A 71 -7.45 4.45 6.99
CA PHE A 71 -8.58 4.16 6.11
C PHE A 71 -9.62 3.25 6.76
N GLY A 72 -9.57 3.11 8.09
CA GLY A 72 -10.56 2.35 8.84
C GLY A 72 -11.92 3.04 8.83
N PRO A 73 -12.97 2.37 9.33
CA PRO A 73 -14.27 3.02 9.52
C PRO A 73 -14.10 4.27 10.38
N ALA A 74 -14.75 5.36 9.97
CA ALA A 74 -14.76 6.56 10.79
C ALA A 74 -15.63 6.35 12.04
N ASP A 75 -15.54 7.27 13.00
CA ASP A 75 -16.32 7.21 14.24
C ASP A 75 -17.84 7.18 14.00
N ASP A 76 -18.30 7.54 12.79
CA ASP A 76 -19.69 7.44 12.34
C ASP A 76 -20.07 6.06 11.77
N GLY A 77 -19.18 5.07 11.86
CA GLY A 77 -19.39 3.70 11.42
C GLY A 77 -19.33 3.50 9.90
N LYS A 78 -19.05 4.55 9.10
CA LYS A 78 -18.96 4.42 7.64
C LYS A 78 -17.58 3.95 7.21
N GLU A 79 -17.53 2.95 6.34
CA GLU A 79 -16.29 2.56 5.67
C GLU A 79 -15.77 3.72 4.81
N ARG A 80 -14.51 4.08 5.01
CA ARG A 80 -13.83 5.00 4.09
C ARG A 80 -13.44 4.25 2.83
N LYS A 81 -13.83 4.77 1.67
CA LYS A 81 -13.35 4.22 0.39
C LYS A 81 -11.83 4.35 0.35
N MET A 82 -11.13 3.26 0.08
CA MET A 82 -9.68 3.25 -0.09
C MET A 82 -9.32 4.19 -1.26
N PRO A 83 -8.47 5.20 -1.06
CA PRO A 83 -8.03 6.05 -2.14
C PRO A 83 -7.08 5.27 -3.08
N PHE A 84 -6.90 5.79 -4.30
CA PHE A 84 -5.86 5.35 -5.23
C PHE A 84 -5.99 3.92 -5.76
N GLU A 85 -7.21 3.39 -5.81
CA GLU A 85 -7.51 2.14 -6.49
C GLU A 85 -7.03 2.19 -7.95
N GLY A 86 -6.18 1.23 -8.32
CA GLY A 86 -5.63 1.08 -9.66
C GLY A 86 -4.52 2.06 -10.03
N LEU A 87 -3.99 2.85 -9.07
CA LEU A 87 -2.85 3.74 -9.30
C LEU A 87 -1.52 3.07 -8.93
N ILE A 88 -0.55 3.15 -9.84
CA ILE A 88 0.81 2.66 -9.65
C ILE A 88 1.76 3.85 -9.57
N PHE A 89 2.62 3.86 -8.54
CA PHE A 89 3.54 4.96 -8.29
C PHE A 89 4.51 5.13 -9.45
N GLY A 90 4.59 6.36 -9.98
CA GLY A 90 5.48 6.71 -11.09
C GLY A 90 4.91 6.40 -12.48
N LEU A 91 3.74 5.77 -12.58
CA LEU A 91 3.09 5.47 -13.88
C LEU A 91 1.77 6.23 -14.09
N ASN A 92 0.99 6.41 -13.03
CA ASN A 92 -0.19 7.26 -13.05
C ASN A 92 0.17 8.63 -12.44
N SER A 93 0.31 9.65 -13.29
CA SER A 93 0.48 11.06 -12.92
C SER A 93 -0.83 11.83 -13.04
#